data_AF-A6GKL3-F1
#
_entry.id   AF-A6GKL3-F1
#
_cell.length_a   1.000
_cell.length_b   1.000
_cell.length_c   1.000
_cell.angle_alpha   90.00
_cell.angle_beta   90.00
_cell.angle_gamma   90.00
#
_symmetry.space_group_name_H-M   'P 1'
#
loop_
_entity.id
_entity.type
_entity.pdbx_description
1 polymer ?
#
loop_
_entity_poly.entity_id
_entity_poly.type
_entity_poly.pdbx_seq_one_letter_code
_entity_poly.pdbx_strand_id
1 'polypeptide(L)'
;MDPSHPVRATVVALVDGQAQVRVPGDTRVLAAESVIELSEADLGETVILGFIGGQVDDPVILGRTRRPRRETAPPPSSSSSTVTTCNYWPSAS
;
A
#
# COMPACT_ATOMS: atom_id res chain seq x y z
N MET A 1 1.21 10.28 -19.71
CA MET A 1 0.19 9.52 -18.95
C MET A 1 -1.11 9.53 -19.75
N ASP A 2 -1.87 8.43 -19.78
CA ASP A 2 -3.17 8.36 -20.46
C ASP A 2 -4.32 8.51 -19.42
N PRO A 3 -5.09 9.61 -19.44
CA PRO A 3 -6.16 9.86 -18.48
C PRO A 3 -7.41 9.00 -18.70
N SER A 4 -7.48 8.26 -19.82
CA SER A 4 -8.61 7.36 -20.13
C SER A 4 -8.61 6.09 -19.27
N HIS A 5 -7.51 5.83 -18.56
CA HIS A 5 -7.32 4.66 -17.72
C HIS A 5 -6.98 5.06 -16.29
N PRO A 6 -7.45 4.33 -15.28
CA PRO A 6 -7.05 4.58 -13.90
C PRO A 6 -5.56 4.31 -13.71
N VAL A 7 -4.91 5.16 -12.92
CA VAL A 7 -3.45 5.15 -12.74
C VAL A 7 -3.10 4.94 -11.28
N ARG A 8 -2.03 4.18 -11.02
CA ARG A 8 -1.48 4.03 -9.68
C ARG A 8 -0.72 5.28 -9.29
N ALA A 9 -0.92 5.79 -8.09
CA ALA A 9 -0.16 6.89 -7.52
C ALA A 9 0.20 6.62 -6.06
N THR A 10 1.12 7.39 -5.52
CA THR A 10 1.52 7.34 -4.12
C THR A 10 1.04 8.61 -3.43
N VAL A 11 0.37 8.48 -2.28
CA VAL A 11 0.03 9.64 -1.45
C VAL A 11 1.32 10.17 -0.83
N VAL A 12 1.61 11.45 -1.04
CA VAL A 12 2.83 12.11 -0.54
C VAL A 12 2.55 13.13 0.55
N ALA A 13 1.36 13.73 0.57
CA ALA A 13 0.92 14.61 1.65
C ALA A 13 -0.62 14.67 1.71
N LEU A 14 -1.14 15.15 2.83
CA LEU A 14 -2.53 15.59 2.98
C LEU A 14 -2.49 17.08 3.32
N VAL A 15 -3.12 17.92 2.51
CA VAL A 15 -3.12 19.38 2.67
C VAL A 15 -4.55 19.87 2.52
N ASP A 16 -5.07 20.58 3.54
CA ASP A 16 -6.42 21.15 3.54
C ASP A 16 -7.53 20.15 3.17
N GLY A 17 -7.37 18.89 3.59
CA GLY A 17 -8.33 17.80 3.30
C GLY A 17 -8.20 17.18 1.90
N GLN A 18 -7.28 17.66 1.06
CA GLN A 18 -6.96 17.08 -0.24
C GLN A 18 -5.68 16.23 -0.17
N ALA A 19 -5.64 15.16 -0.96
CA ALA A 19 -4.48 14.31 -1.05
C ALA A 19 -3.54 14.79 -2.15
N GLN A 20 -2.29 15.06 -1.79
CA GLN A 20 -1.22 15.27 -2.76
C GLN A 20 -0.69 13.90 -3.17
N VAL A 21 -0.73 13.59 -4.46
CA VAL A 21 -0.36 12.29 -5.01
C VAL A 21 0.72 12.43 -6.07
N ARG A 22 1.66 11.48 -6.09
CA ARG A 22 2.70 11.39 -7.11
C ARG A 22 2.48 10.17 -7.99
N VAL A 23 2.37 10.39 -9.29
CA VAL A 23 2.26 9.31 -10.28
C VAL A 23 3.66 8.77 -10.61
N PRO A 24 3.89 7.44 -10.61
CA PRO A 24 5.17 6.85 -11.01
C PRO A 24 5.53 7.23 -12.45
N GLY A 25 6.77 7.68 -12.65
CA GLY A 25 7.25 8.13 -13.96
C GLY A 25 6.84 9.55 -14.33
N ASP A 26 6.06 10.22 -13.48
CA ASP A 26 5.82 11.66 -13.56
C ASP A 26 6.61 12.37 -12.45
N THR A 27 7.04 13.60 -12.73
CA THR A 27 7.71 14.47 -11.76
C THR A 27 6.72 15.36 -11.01
N ARG A 28 5.48 15.44 -11.50
CA ARG A 28 4.43 16.27 -10.93
C ARG A 28 3.79 15.63 -9.70
N VAL A 29 3.42 16.49 -8.76
CA VAL A 29 2.51 16.15 -7.66
C VAL A 29 1.16 16.76 -8.02
N LEU A 30 0.11 15.95 -7.93
CA LEU A 30 -1.25 16.37 -8.23
C LEU A 30 -2.03 16.45 -6.92
N ALA A 31 -2.84 17.50 -6.78
CA ALA A 31 -3.87 17.52 -5.75
C ALA A 31 -5.05 16.70 -6.25
N ALA A 32 -5.42 15.67 -5.49
CA ALA A 32 -6.53 14.79 -5.81
C ALA A 32 -7.62 14.88 -4.74
N GLU A 33 -8.86 14.98 -5.20
CA GLU A 33 -10.01 14.78 -4.34
C GLU A 33 -10.10 13.29 -3.98
N SER A 34 -10.62 12.97 -2.80
CA SER A 34 -10.77 11.59 -2.36
C SER A 34 -12.22 11.26 -2.10
N VAL A 35 -12.72 10.20 -2.73
CA VAL A 35 -14.04 9.63 -2.42
C VAL A 35 -13.99 8.65 -1.23
N ILE A 36 -12.80 8.44 -0.67
CA ILE A 36 -12.57 7.64 0.53
C ILE A 36 -11.98 8.54 1.62
N GLU A 37 -12.22 8.22 2.87
CA GLU A 37 -11.50 8.89 3.96
C GLU A 37 -10.01 8.59 3.81
N LEU A 38 -9.16 9.60 4.00
CA LEU A 38 -7.70 9.47 4.03
C LEU A 38 -7.17 10.08 5.32
N SER A 39 -6.08 9.49 5.82
CA SER A 39 -5.44 9.90 7.06
C SER A 39 -3.93 9.93 6.90
N GLU A 40 -3.21 10.50 7.87
CA GLU A 40 -1.74 10.52 7.84
C GLU A 40 -1.11 9.11 7.78
N ALA A 41 -1.84 8.07 8.21
CA ALA A 41 -1.40 6.68 8.08
C ALA A 41 -1.31 6.21 6.62
N ASP A 42 -1.94 6.93 5.69
CA ASP A 42 -1.97 6.63 4.26
C ASP A 42 -0.83 7.30 3.49
N LEU A 43 0.00 8.10 4.16
CA LEU A 43 1.19 8.69 3.54
C LEU A 43 2.17 7.58 3.12
N GLY A 44 2.57 7.61 1.86
CA GLY A 44 3.39 6.58 1.24
C GLY A 44 2.60 5.39 0.69
N GLU A 45 1.29 5.30 0.94
CA GLU A 45 0.47 4.22 0.39
C GLU A 45 0.19 4.40 -1.10
N THR A 46 0.00 3.25 -1.78
CA THR A 46 -0.38 3.24 -3.20
C THR A 46 -1.90 3.33 -3.34
N VAL A 47 -2.35 4.35 -4.06
CA VAL A 47 -3.76 4.61 -4.39
C VAL A 47 -4.01 4.47 -5.89
N ILE A 48 -5.28 4.34 -6.25
CA ILE A 48 -5.76 4.36 -7.63
C ILE A 48 -6.40 5.72 -7.90
N LEU A 49 -5.92 6.41 -8.93
CA LEU A 49 -6.47 7.65 -9.45
C LEU A 49 -7.34 7.36 -10.67
N GLY A 50 -8.51 7.99 -10.72
CA GLY A 50 -9.28 8.23 -11.94
C GLY A 50 -9.19 9.70 -12.34
N PHE A 51 -9.59 10.02 -13.57
CA PHE A 51 -9.55 11.37 -14.13
C PHE A 51 -10.95 11.73 -14.62
N ILE A 52 -11.55 12.75 -14.02
CA ILE A 52 -12.91 13.16 -14.40
C ILE A 52 -12.86 13.84 -15.77
N GLY A 53 -13.76 13.41 -16.67
CA GLY A 53 -13.79 13.92 -18.04
C GLY A 53 -12.52 13.67 -18.87
N GLY A 54 -11.62 12.79 -18.42
CA GLY A 54 -10.34 12.53 -19.07
C GLY A 54 -9.32 13.66 -18.96
N GLN A 55 -9.49 14.59 -18.01
CA GLN A 55 -8.57 15.70 -17.76
C GLN A 55 -7.55 15.30 -16.69
N VAL A 56 -6.25 15.44 -16.98
CA VAL A 56 -5.17 15.07 -16.03
C VAL A 56 -5.15 15.98 -14.80
N ASP A 57 -5.65 17.20 -14.94
CA ASP A 57 -5.64 18.22 -13.90
C ASP A 57 -6.74 18.04 -12.84
N ASP A 58 -7.66 17.09 -13.03
CA ASP A 58 -8.75 16.79 -12.10
C ASP A 58 -8.76 15.30 -11.68
N PRO A 59 -7.74 14.86 -10.91
CA PRO A 59 -7.66 13.48 -10.43
C PRO A 59 -8.54 13.24 -9.20
N VAL A 60 -9.15 12.05 -9.16
CA VAL A 60 -9.93 11.57 -8.02
C VAL A 60 -9.36 10.24 -7.53
N ILE A 61 -9.11 10.12 -6.24
CA ILE A 61 -8.71 8.86 -5.61
C ILE A 61 -9.93 7.95 -5.50
N LEU A 62 -9.95 6.89 -6.29
CA LEU A 62 -11.03 5.90 -6.34
C LEU A 62 -10.93 4.85 -5.24
N GLY A 63 -9.71 4.60 -4.75
CA GLY A 63 -9.46 3.53 -3.79
C GLY A 63 -7.99 3.37 -3.43
N ARG A 64 -7.73 2.49 -2.46
CA ARG A 64 -6.38 2.10 -2.03
C ARG A 64 -6.06 0.71 -2.52
N THR A 65 -4.83 0.50 -2.98
CA THR A 65 -4.34 -0.87 -3.17
C THR A 65 -3.69 -1.33 -1.88
N ARG A 66 -4.31 -2.27 -1.16
CA ARG A 66 -3.62 -2.95 -0.06
C ARG A 66 -2.46 -3.74 -0.66
N ARG A 67 -1.24 -3.20 -0.60
CA ARG A 67 -0.06 -4.06 -0.72
C ARG A 67 -0.04 -4.91 0.55
N PRO A 68 0.29 -6.21 0.47
CA PRO A 68 0.64 -6.95 1.67
C PRO A 68 1.79 -6.19 2.31
N ARG A 69 1.54 -5.55 3.45
CA ARG A 69 2.58 -4.97 4.28
C ARG A 69 3.51 -6.14 4.56
N ARG A 70 4.74 -6.09 4.07
CA ARG A 70 5.74 -7.10 4.38
C ARG A 70 5.97 -6.98 5.88
N GLU A 71 5.22 -7.74 6.67
CA GLU A 71 5.48 -7.90 8.08
C GLU A 71 6.93 -8.35 8.15
N THR A 72 7.77 -7.45 8.66
CA THR A 72 9.13 -7.81 8.97
C THR A 72 8.96 -8.88 10.04
N ALA A 73 9.30 -10.12 9.71
CA ALA A 73 9.22 -11.21 10.66
C ALA A 73 9.86 -10.72 11.97
N PRO A 74 9.21 -10.91 13.13
CA PRO A 74 9.82 -10.53 14.39
C PRO A 74 11.23 -11.15 14.42
N PRO A 75 12.24 -10.42 14.92
CA PRO A 75 13.60 -10.95 15.03
C PRO A 75 13.51 -12.32 15.71
N PRO A 76 14.26 -13.34 15.25
CA PRO A 76 14.15 -14.68 15.81
C PRO A 76 14.33 -14.57 17.32
N SER A 77 13.23 -14.84 18.05
CA SER A 77 13.25 -14.91 19.51
C SER A 77 14.41 -15.80 19.89
N SER A 78 15.34 -15.27 20.70
CA SER A 78 16.39 -16.08 21.31
C SER A 78 15.75 -17.03 22.33
N SER A 79 15.06 -18.04 21.82
CA SER A 79 14.48 -19.12 22.60
C SER A 79 15.59 -20.13 22.87
N SER A 80 16.09 -20.06 24.09
CA SER A 80 16.88 -21.10 24.75
C SER A 80 16.35 -22.49 24.40
N SER A 81 17.22 -23.30 23.81
CA SER A 81 16.97 -24.69 23.43
C SER A 81 16.41 -25.49 24.61
N THR A 82 15.13 -25.87 24.54
CA THR A 82 14.68 -27.08 25.23
C THR A 82 14.54 -28.14 24.16
N VAL A 83 15.47 -29.09 24.19
CA VAL A 83 15.55 -30.24 23.28
C VAL A 83 14.23 -31.02 23.37
N THR A 84 13.43 -30.98 22.30
CA THR A 84 12.31 -31.91 22.13
C THR A 84 12.87 -33.26 21.69
N THR A 85 12.87 -34.24 22.59
CA THR A 85 13.15 -35.64 22.29
C THR A 85 12.02 -36.21 21.42
N CYS A 86 12.34 -36.61 20.19
CA CYS A 86 11.41 -37.35 19.34
C CYS A 86 11.30 -38.79 19.85
N ASN A 87 10.14 -39.18 20.37
CA ASN A 87 9.84 -40.59 20.64
C ASN A 87 9.67 -41.31 19.29
N TYR A 88 10.66 -42.12 18.92
CA TYR A 88 10.57 -43.08 17.83
C TYR A 88 9.49 -44.14 18.18
N TRP A 89 8.46 -44.25 17.35
CA TRP A 89 7.54 -45.38 17.38
C TRP A 89 8.26 -46.60 16.79
N PRO A 90 8.27 -47.78 17.44
CA PRO A 90 8.93 -48.95 16.88
C PRO A 90 8.14 -49.48 15.67
N SER A 91 8.85 -49.69 14.56
CA SER A 91 8.34 -50.33 13.34
C SER A 91 7.73 -51.69 13.65
N ALA A 92 6.45 -51.86 13.31
CA ALA A 92 5.81 -53.17 13.24
C ALA A 92 5.81 -53.62 11.78
N SER A 93 6.63 -54.62 11.46
CA SER A 93 6.36 -55.82 10.64
C SER A 93 7.65 -56.53 10.30
#